data_AF-A0A7D9EFQ1-F1
#
_entry.id   AF-A0A7D9EFQ1-F1
#
_cell.length_a   1.000
_cell.length_b   1.000
_cell.length_c   1.000
_cell.angle_alpha   90.00
_cell.angle_beta   90.00
_cell.angle_gamma   90.00
#
_symmetry.space_group_name_H-M   'P 1'
#
loop_
_entity.id
_entity.type
_entity.pdbx_description
1 polymer ?
#
loop_
_entity_poly.entity_id
_entity_poly.type
_entity_poly.pdbx_seq_one_letter_code
_entity_poly.pdbx_strand_id
1 'polypeptide(L)'
;YVKKLIENQTEAEETVQLLKHCCWENPHFSWLVLKELLFQISCSYTYEMRPFVDLLLEMTLLNDSWQKHRVVNILKGCDGKDGLFDTIQRSKSHYHKRVYQCIKFLVSLFSNCQMAHQIVLDSPDFKPKWTAAVEWLNDELERRPFGASNAYPYNNWSPPAQSNETSNGVFLERSQSARLTLQKAFEFVPEEEQEETEVEEVTESEITEEETSPERQSNVAANQSISSISGQSSSTHPLSTDQSLDDDDPSLDDTEKQDNEVNPEKSD
;
A
#
# COMPACT_ATOMS: atom_id res chain seq x y z
N TYR A 1 -10.50 19.86 22.48
CA TYR A 1 -10.03 18.93 23.52
C TYR A 1 -9.88 17.50 23.01
N VAL A 2 -10.88 16.92 22.31
CA VAL A 2 -10.79 15.55 21.72
C VAL A 2 -9.52 15.31 20.91
N LYS A 3 -9.17 16.22 19.99
CA LYS A 3 -7.91 16.15 19.22
C LYS A 3 -6.67 15.97 20.10
N LYS A 4 -6.48 16.85 21.09
CA LYS A 4 -5.34 16.76 22.03
C LYS A 4 -5.37 15.47 22.86
N LEU A 5 -6.55 14.97 23.21
CA LEU A 5 -6.69 13.72 23.97
C LEU A 5 -6.23 12.52 23.13
N ILE A 6 -6.66 12.47 21.86
CA ILE A 6 -6.25 11.42 20.92
C ILE A 6 -4.74 11.52 20.62
N GLU A 7 -4.22 12.71 20.32
CA GLU A 7 -2.79 12.87 19.98
C GLU A 7 -1.85 12.50 21.13
N ASN A 8 -2.21 12.80 22.38
CA ASN A 8 -1.27 12.69 23.50
C ASN A 8 -1.49 11.49 24.42
N GLN A 9 -2.65 10.82 24.36
CA GLN A 9 -3.07 9.86 25.40
C GLN A 9 -3.82 8.64 24.87
N THR A 10 -3.75 8.33 23.56
CA THR A 10 -4.50 7.20 22.96
C THR A 10 -4.11 5.83 23.53
N GLU A 11 -2.89 5.66 24.03
CA GLU A 11 -2.44 4.39 24.64
C GLU A 11 -2.88 4.21 26.10
N ALA A 12 -3.34 5.27 26.76
CA ALA A 12 -3.77 5.20 28.14
C ALA A 12 -5.15 4.54 28.24
N GLU A 13 -5.25 3.43 28.98
CA GLU A 13 -6.50 2.66 29.12
C GLU A 13 -7.67 3.52 29.61
N GLU A 14 -7.43 4.41 30.58
CA GLU A 14 -8.43 5.34 31.11
C GLU A 14 -8.99 6.27 30.01
N THR A 15 -8.14 6.71 29.08
CA THR A 15 -8.55 7.55 27.95
C THR A 15 -9.43 6.75 26.99
N VAL A 16 -9.07 5.51 26.69
CA VAL A 16 -9.89 4.62 25.85
C VAL A 16 -11.27 4.41 26.50
N GLN A 17 -11.32 4.07 27.79
CA GLN A 17 -12.56 3.86 28.53
C GLN A 17 -13.43 5.12 28.56
N LEU A 18 -12.83 6.29 28.81
CA LEU A 18 -13.53 7.59 28.77
C LEU A 18 -14.14 7.85 27.39
N LEU A 19 -13.36 7.65 26.32
CA LEU A 19 -13.83 7.83 24.95
C LEU A 19 -14.98 6.88 24.62
N LYS A 20 -14.88 5.60 25.00
CA LYS A 20 -15.96 4.60 24.84
C LYS A 20 -17.23 5.06 25.55
N HIS A 21 -17.10 5.51 26.80
CA HIS A 21 -18.24 6.00 27.58
C HIS A 21 -18.90 7.23 26.94
N CYS A 22 -18.10 8.20 26.48
CA CYS A 22 -18.63 9.41 25.84
C CYS A 22 -19.22 9.15 24.45
N CYS A 23 -18.77 8.11 23.74
CA CYS A 23 -19.30 7.73 22.43
C CYS A 23 -20.61 6.93 22.51
N TRP A 24 -20.83 6.18 23.60
CA TRP A 24 -21.99 5.30 23.79
C TRP A 24 -23.30 6.07 23.66
N GLU A 25 -24.15 5.68 22.70
CA GLU A 25 -25.43 6.35 22.41
C GLU A 25 -25.31 7.87 22.15
N ASN A 26 -24.12 8.32 21.73
CA ASN A 26 -23.82 9.71 21.45
C ASN A 26 -23.24 9.87 20.03
N PRO A 27 -24.10 10.05 19.01
CA PRO A 27 -23.66 10.08 17.61
C PRO A 27 -22.73 11.26 17.31
N HIS A 28 -22.96 12.42 17.93
CA HIS A 28 -22.16 13.61 17.66
C HIS A 28 -20.74 13.45 18.20
N PHE A 29 -20.59 12.95 19.44
CA PHE A 29 -19.27 12.71 20.00
C PHE A 29 -18.54 11.57 19.30
N SER A 30 -19.24 10.45 19.02
CA SER A 30 -18.72 9.36 18.19
C SER A 30 -18.17 9.88 16.87
N TRP A 31 -18.94 10.71 16.18
CA TRP A 31 -18.54 11.29 14.90
C TRP A 31 -17.26 12.15 14.99
N LEU A 32 -17.13 12.99 16.03
CA LEU A 32 -15.92 13.79 16.26
C LEU A 32 -14.69 12.92 16.49
N VAL A 33 -14.82 11.86 17.28
CA VAL A 33 -13.74 10.91 17.55
C VAL A 33 -13.32 10.17 16.29
N LEU A 34 -14.28 9.62 15.53
CA LEU A 34 -13.98 8.92 14.27
C LEU A 34 -13.30 9.83 13.25
N LYS A 35 -13.77 11.08 13.11
CA LYS A 35 -13.17 12.06 12.20
C LYS A 35 -11.70 12.33 12.54
N GLU A 36 -11.37 12.47 13.82
CA GLU A 36 -9.99 12.69 14.24
C GLU A 36 -9.14 11.43 14.04
N LEU A 37 -9.65 10.25 14.37
CA LEU A 37 -8.92 8.99 14.18
C LEU A 37 -8.62 8.70 12.70
N LEU A 38 -9.59 8.91 11.81
CA LEU A 38 -9.38 8.81 10.37
C LEU A 38 -8.32 9.81 9.88
N PHE A 39 -8.33 11.04 10.41
CA PHE A 39 -7.31 12.03 10.10
C PHE A 39 -5.91 11.55 10.53
N GLN A 40 -5.74 11.06 11.76
CA GLN A 40 -4.47 10.51 12.25
C GLN A 40 -4.02 9.32 11.39
N ILE A 41 -4.90 8.37 11.08
CA ILE A 41 -4.58 7.23 10.21
C ILE A 41 -4.19 7.68 8.78
N SER A 42 -4.69 8.81 8.31
CA SER A 42 -4.37 9.34 6.99
C SER A 42 -3.09 10.17 6.92
N CYS A 43 -2.60 10.70 8.06
CA CYS A 43 -1.51 11.68 8.12
C CYS A 43 -0.30 11.25 8.96
N SER A 44 -0.47 10.44 10.01
CA SER A 44 0.62 10.05 10.92
C SER A 44 1.66 9.18 10.24
N TYR A 45 2.87 9.11 10.81
CA TYR A 45 3.89 8.17 10.34
C TYR A 45 3.43 6.72 10.58
N THR A 46 3.82 5.81 9.70
CA THR A 46 3.35 4.42 9.73
C THR A 46 3.68 3.68 11.03
N TYR A 47 4.80 4.03 11.68
CA TYR A 47 5.24 3.42 12.94
C TYR A 47 4.53 4.01 14.19
N GLU A 48 3.85 5.15 14.06
CA GLU A 48 3.04 5.77 15.13
C GLU A 48 1.54 5.54 14.91
N MET A 49 1.16 4.87 13.82
CA MET A 49 -0.23 4.77 13.41
C MET A 49 -1.04 3.78 14.26
N ARG A 50 -0.37 2.75 14.80
CA ARG A 50 -1.00 1.62 15.48
C ARG A 50 -1.96 2.00 16.61
N PRO A 51 -1.63 2.92 17.54
CA PRO A 51 -2.56 3.32 18.60
C PRO A 51 -3.88 3.89 18.05
N PHE A 52 -3.83 4.65 16.96
CA PHE A 52 -5.03 5.22 16.34
C PHE A 52 -5.89 4.16 15.65
N VAL A 53 -5.25 3.16 15.02
CA VAL A 53 -5.94 2.02 14.39
C VAL A 53 -6.62 1.15 15.44
N ASP A 54 -5.92 0.84 16.53
CA ASP A 54 -6.45 0.05 17.64
C ASP A 54 -7.63 0.77 18.30
N LEU A 55 -7.50 2.08 18.58
CA LEU A 55 -8.59 2.89 19.14
C LEU A 55 -9.78 3.02 18.17
N LEU A 56 -9.54 3.15 16.85
CA LEU A 56 -10.60 3.17 15.85
C LEU A 56 -11.41 1.87 15.90
N LEU A 57 -10.76 0.74 16.12
CA LEU A 57 -11.42 -0.57 16.17
C LEU A 57 -12.32 -0.64 17.41
N GLU A 58 -11.80 -0.24 18.57
CA GLU A 58 -12.56 -0.14 19.83
C GLU A 58 -13.81 0.75 19.68
N MET A 59 -13.68 1.92 19.05
CA MET A 59 -14.82 2.81 18.81
C MET A 59 -15.83 2.21 17.82
N THR A 60 -15.34 1.55 16.77
CA THR A 60 -16.20 0.94 15.73
C THR A 60 -16.98 -0.24 16.29
N LEU A 61 -16.38 -1.02 17.19
CA LEU A 61 -16.97 -2.21 17.81
C LEU A 61 -17.85 -1.93 19.04
N LEU A 62 -18.09 -0.66 19.40
CA LEU A 62 -19.10 -0.34 20.41
C LEU A 62 -20.46 -0.91 19.99
N ASN A 63 -21.03 -1.79 20.81
CA ASN A 63 -22.28 -2.51 20.53
C ASN A 63 -23.50 -1.71 21.04
N ASP A 64 -23.71 -0.53 20.46
CA ASP A 64 -24.87 0.33 20.73
C ASP A 64 -25.71 0.53 19.45
N SER A 65 -26.77 1.33 19.54
CA SER A 65 -27.68 1.61 18.41
C SER A 65 -27.02 2.32 17.22
N TRP A 66 -25.80 2.84 17.38
CA TRP A 66 -25.06 3.63 16.40
C TRP A 66 -23.91 2.88 15.73
N GLN A 67 -23.69 1.60 16.06
CA GLN A 67 -22.59 0.81 15.50
C GLN A 67 -22.58 0.79 13.97
N LYS A 68 -23.74 0.55 13.35
CA LYS A 68 -23.90 0.55 11.90
C LYS A 68 -23.49 1.88 11.27
N HIS A 69 -23.85 3.00 11.90
CA HIS A 69 -23.45 4.33 11.45
C HIS A 69 -21.94 4.54 11.57
N ARG A 70 -21.32 4.09 12.68
CA ARG A 70 -19.86 4.15 12.84
C ARG A 70 -19.15 3.36 11.75
N VAL A 71 -19.59 2.14 11.45
CA VAL A 71 -19.04 1.33 10.35
C VAL A 71 -19.14 2.06 9.01
N VAL A 72 -20.31 2.57 8.63
CA VAL A 72 -20.44 3.29 7.34
C VAL A 72 -19.55 4.53 7.30
N ASN A 73 -19.48 5.29 8.41
CA ASN A 73 -18.68 6.50 8.50
C ASN A 73 -17.18 6.24 8.37
N ILE A 74 -16.64 5.14 8.92
CA ILE A 74 -15.20 4.85 8.78
C ILE A 74 -14.84 4.37 7.38
N LEU A 75 -15.73 3.64 6.71
CA LEU A 75 -15.50 3.11 5.37
C LEU A 75 -15.57 4.23 4.32
N LYS A 76 -16.59 5.08 4.42
CA LYS A 76 -16.87 6.19 3.50
C LYS A 76 -16.11 7.47 3.82
N GLY A 77 -15.79 7.70 5.09
CA GLY A 77 -15.32 8.99 5.59
C GLY A 77 -16.45 9.92 6.08
N CYS A 78 -16.03 11.03 6.70
CA CYS A 78 -16.90 11.99 7.40
C CYS A 78 -16.67 13.42 6.88
N ASP A 79 -17.73 14.19 6.59
CA ASP A 79 -17.65 15.60 6.16
C ASP A 79 -16.67 15.87 5.00
N GLY A 80 -16.69 15.02 3.97
CA GLY A 80 -15.82 15.18 2.81
C GLY A 80 -14.34 14.90 3.10
N LYS A 81 -14.02 14.27 4.24
CA LYS A 81 -12.71 13.66 4.52
C LYS A 81 -12.70 12.21 4.08
N ASP A 82 -11.53 11.74 3.67
CA ASP A 82 -11.26 10.36 3.26
C ASP A 82 -11.70 9.35 4.33
N GLY A 83 -12.40 8.30 3.88
CA GLY A 83 -12.57 7.07 4.65
C GLY A 83 -11.35 6.16 4.57
N LEU A 84 -11.46 4.96 5.15
CA LEU A 84 -10.41 3.95 5.06
C LEU A 84 -10.15 3.50 3.62
N PHE A 85 -11.19 3.30 2.81
CA PHE A 85 -11.00 2.90 1.42
C PHE A 85 -10.32 4.00 0.58
N ASP A 86 -10.62 5.26 0.84
CA ASP A 86 -9.95 6.38 0.16
C ASP A 86 -8.49 6.48 0.62
N THR A 87 -8.22 6.22 1.91
CA THR A 87 -6.86 6.16 2.46
C THR A 87 -6.04 5.02 1.82
N ILE A 88 -6.61 3.83 1.68
CA ILE A 88 -6.03 2.68 0.97
C ILE A 88 -5.67 3.09 -0.46
N GLN A 89 -6.66 3.59 -1.20
CA GLN A 89 -6.51 3.93 -2.61
C GLN A 89 -5.45 5.02 -2.85
N ARG A 90 -5.41 6.05 -2.00
CA ARG A 90 -4.42 7.15 -2.10
C ARG A 90 -3.01 6.71 -1.73
N SER A 91 -2.87 5.71 -0.87
CA SER A 91 -1.58 5.33 -0.25
C SER A 91 -0.86 4.20 -1.00
N LYS A 92 -1.56 3.46 -1.85
CA LYS A 92 -1.09 2.18 -2.43
C LYS A 92 0.18 2.25 -3.26
N SER A 93 0.58 3.43 -3.77
CA SER A 93 1.80 3.59 -4.57
C SER A 93 3.06 3.92 -3.76
N HIS A 94 2.91 4.50 -2.57
CA HIS A 94 4.03 5.14 -1.84
C HIS A 94 4.03 4.89 -0.34
N TYR A 95 2.99 4.26 0.23
CA TYR A 95 2.88 4.02 1.67
C TYR A 95 2.28 2.65 1.94
N HIS A 96 2.93 1.58 1.47
CA HIS A 96 2.40 0.22 1.49
C HIS A 96 2.09 -0.26 2.91
N LYS A 97 2.90 0.11 3.90
CA LYS A 97 2.64 -0.23 5.30
C LYS A 97 1.36 0.42 5.86
N ARG A 98 1.00 1.64 5.41
CA ARG A 98 -0.26 2.30 5.77
C ARG A 98 -1.45 1.53 5.21
N VAL A 99 -1.35 1.14 3.94
CA VAL A 99 -2.37 0.37 3.23
C VAL A 99 -2.58 -0.97 3.92
N TYR A 100 -1.49 -1.69 4.20
CA TYR A 100 -1.52 -2.95 4.93
C TYR A 100 -2.20 -2.82 6.29
N GLN A 101 -1.87 -1.79 7.09
CA GLN A 101 -2.52 -1.58 8.39
C GLN A 101 -4.02 -1.28 8.25
N CYS A 102 -4.45 -0.56 7.21
CA CYS A 102 -5.87 -0.35 6.93
C CYS A 102 -6.58 -1.66 6.53
N ILE A 103 -5.95 -2.50 5.71
CA ILE A 103 -6.50 -3.81 5.34
C ILE A 103 -6.56 -4.73 6.56
N LYS A 104 -5.49 -4.78 7.37
CA LYS A 104 -5.44 -5.54 8.62
C LYS A 104 -6.53 -5.12 9.59
N PHE A 105 -6.81 -3.81 9.68
CA PHE A 105 -7.95 -3.28 10.42
C PHE A 105 -9.28 -3.84 9.89
N LEU A 106 -9.51 -3.80 8.58
CA LEU A 106 -10.76 -4.29 7.97
C LEU A 106 -10.95 -5.80 8.20
N VAL A 107 -9.90 -6.60 8.06
CA VAL A 107 -9.92 -8.04 8.41
C VAL A 107 -10.33 -8.24 9.87
N SER A 108 -9.77 -7.45 10.79
CA SER A 108 -10.12 -7.51 12.22
C SER A 108 -11.58 -7.09 12.45
N LEU A 109 -12.05 -6.03 11.79
CA LEU A 109 -13.43 -5.56 11.88
C LEU A 109 -14.41 -6.64 11.41
N PHE A 110 -14.18 -7.26 10.24
CA PHE A 110 -15.06 -8.30 9.70
C PHE A 110 -15.07 -9.56 10.56
N SER A 111 -13.92 -9.93 11.12
CA SER A 111 -13.81 -11.05 12.06
C SER A 111 -14.62 -10.87 13.34
N ASN A 112 -14.87 -9.62 13.76
CA ASN A 112 -15.57 -9.30 15.02
C ASN A 112 -16.98 -8.72 14.81
N CYS A 113 -17.33 -8.33 13.58
CA CYS A 113 -18.60 -7.69 13.26
C CYS A 113 -19.09 -8.14 11.88
N GLN A 114 -19.87 -9.22 11.85
CA GLN A 114 -20.46 -9.75 10.61
C GLN A 114 -21.28 -8.69 9.87
N MET A 115 -21.98 -7.82 10.61
CA MET A 115 -22.74 -6.70 10.03
C MET A 115 -21.85 -5.75 9.22
N ALA A 116 -20.59 -5.53 9.63
CA ALA A 116 -19.67 -4.70 8.87
C ALA A 116 -19.24 -5.36 7.55
N HIS A 117 -19.02 -6.68 7.56
CA HIS A 117 -18.74 -7.43 6.34
C HIS A 117 -19.92 -7.37 5.36
N GLN A 118 -21.14 -7.60 5.84
CA GLN A 118 -22.35 -7.50 5.01
C GLN A 118 -22.54 -6.11 4.40
N ILE A 119 -22.29 -5.03 5.17
CA ILE A 119 -22.34 -3.66 4.64
C ILE A 119 -21.39 -3.45 3.45
N VAL A 120 -20.21 -4.08 3.48
CA VAL A 120 -19.24 -3.99 2.39
C VAL A 120 -19.74 -4.78 1.18
N LEU A 121 -20.22 -6.01 1.38
CA LEU A 121 -20.70 -6.86 0.28
C LEU A 121 -21.96 -6.34 -0.40
N ASP A 122 -22.91 -5.79 0.37
CA ASP A 122 -24.16 -5.25 -0.15
C ASP A 122 -23.98 -3.89 -0.87
N SER A 123 -22.81 -3.25 -0.70
CA SER A 123 -22.55 -1.92 -1.26
C SER A 123 -21.85 -2.03 -2.62
N PRO A 124 -22.44 -1.46 -3.69
CA PRO A 124 -21.79 -1.41 -5.01
C PRO A 124 -20.53 -0.52 -5.02
N ASP A 125 -20.35 0.32 -4.00
CA ASP A 125 -19.19 1.20 -3.88
C ASP A 125 -18.07 0.57 -3.04
N PHE A 126 -18.40 -0.20 -2.00
CA PHE A 126 -17.41 -0.77 -1.08
C PHE A 126 -16.91 -2.13 -1.51
N LYS A 127 -17.77 -3.01 -2.02
CA LYS A 127 -17.38 -4.34 -2.49
C LYS A 127 -16.17 -4.31 -3.44
N PRO A 128 -16.19 -3.57 -4.57
CA PRO A 128 -15.05 -3.55 -5.48
C PRO A 128 -13.79 -2.92 -4.87
N LYS A 129 -13.94 -1.96 -3.92
CA LYS A 129 -12.79 -1.37 -3.22
C LYS A 129 -12.15 -2.35 -2.23
N TRP A 130 -12.95 -3.23 -1.62
CA TRP A 130 -12.46 -4.30 -0.78
C TRP A 130 -11.71 -5.33 -1.62
N THR A 131 -12.31 -5.86 -2.69
CA THR A 131 -11.68 -6.82 -3.59
C THR A 131 -10.34 -6.29 -4.12
N ALA A 132 -10.32 -5.06 -4.66
CA ALA A 132 -9.09 -4.43 -5.15
C ALA A 132 -8.02 -4.20 -4.06
N ALA A 133 -8.42 -4.06 -2.79
CA ALA A 133 -7.47 -3.94 -1.68
C ALA A 133 -6.84 -5.30 -1.32
N VAL A 134 -7.62 -6.38 -1.40
CA VAL A 134 -7.13 -7.76 -1.19
C VAL A 134 -6.19 -8.16 -2.31
N GLU A 135 -6.56 -7.93 -3.57
CA GLU A 135 -5.71 -8.14 -4.75
C GLU A 135 -4.40 -7.36 -4.63
N TRP A 136 -4.46 -6.07 -4.29
CA TRP A 136 -3.25 -5.27 -4.08
C TRP A 136 -2.33 -5.87 -3.01
N LEU A 137 -2.89 -6.40 -1.90
CA LEU A 137 -2.09 -7.03 -0.86
C LEU A 137 -1.45 -8.33 -1.36
N ASN A 138 -2.17 -9.12 -2.16
CA ASN A 138 -1.66 -10.32 -2.80
C ASN A 138 -0.48 -9.99 -3.73
N ASP A 139 -0.69 -9.07 -4.67
CA ASP A 139 0.32 -8.66 -5.66
C ASP A 139 1.60 -8.15 -4.98
N GLU A 140 1.45 -7.29 -3.97
CA GLU A 140 2.60 -6.71 -3.29
C GLU A 140 3.38 -7.77 -2.48
N LEU A 141 2.70 -8.77 -1.93
CA LEU A 141 3.33 -9.90 -1.26
C LEU A 141 4.00 -10.87 -2.24
N GLU A 142 3.48 -11.06 -3.45
CA GLU A 142 4.08 -11.91 -4.48
C GLU A 142 5.18 -11.23 -5.29
N ARG A 143 5.27 -9.89 -5.22
CA ARG A 143 6.01 -9.03 -6.17
C ARG A 143 7.44 -9.38 -6.60
N ARG A 144 8.25 -10.31 -6.09
CA ARG A 144 9.72 -10.42 -6.32
C ARG A 144 10.54 -9.10 -6.20
N PRO A 145 11.60 -9.07 -5.38
CA PRO A 145 12.50 -7.91 -5.35
C PRO A 145 13.11 -7.67 -6.75
N PHE A 146 12.97 -6.45 -7.29
CA PHE A 146 13.68 -6.06 -8.51
C PHE A 146 15.18 -6.32 -8.32
N GLY A 147 15.75 -7.19 -9.15
CA GLY A 147 17.17 -7.56 -9.11
C GLY A 147 17.49 -8.98 -8.66
N ALA A 148 16.51 -9.80 -8.26
CA ALA A 148 16.71 -11.22 -7.99
C ALA A 148 16.81 -12.04 -9.31
N SER A 149 17.78 -11.69 -10.16
CA SER A 149 18.24 -12.58 -11.22
C SER A 149 19.04 -13.71 -10.56
N ASN A 150 18.46 -14.89 -10.51
CA ASN A 150 19.14 -16.17 -10.27
C ASN A 150 19.97 -16.36 -8.98
N ALA A 151 19.79 -15.55 -7.95
CA ALA A 151 20.42 -15.84 -6.65
C ALA A 151 19.65 -16.95 -5.93
N TYR A 152 20.30 -18.12 -5.81
CA TYR A 152 19.95 -19.32 -5.06
C TYR A 152 18.95 -19.13 -3.89
N PRO A 153 18.07 -20.12 -3.61
CA PRO A 153 17.06 -20.07 -2.52
C PRO A 153 17.69 -20.25 -1.12
N TYR A 154 18.89 -19.73 -0.92
CA TYR A 154 19.63 -19.76 0.33
C TYR A 154 19.44 -18.43 1.07
N ASN A 155 18.22 -18.17 1.54
CA ASN A 155 18.03 -17.09 2.50
C ASN A 155 17.14 -17.49 3.68
N ASN A 156 17.42 -18.68 4.22
CA ASN A 156 16.76 -19.23 5.41
C ASN A 156 17.41 -18.78 6.74
N TRP A 157 18.32 -17.79 6.68
CA TRP A 157 19.04 -17.20 7.83
C TRP A 157 18.95 -15.66 7.87
N SER A 158 17.97 -15.08 7.16
CA SER A 158 17.63 -13.68 7.41
C SER A 158 16.91 -13.57 8.76
N PRO A 159 17.23 -12.57 9.61
CA PRO A 159 16.43 -12.25 10.78
C PRO A 159 14.95 -12.17 10.40
N PRO A 160 14.01 -12.50 11.31
CA PRO A 160 12.58 -12.36 11.02
C PRO A 160 12.32 -10.96 10.45
N ALA A 161 11.61 -10.90 9.31
CA ALA A 161 11.23 -9.63 8.72
C ALA A 161 10.63 -8.72 9.81
N GLN A 162 11.12 -7.47 9.89
CA GLN A 162 10.63 -6.53 10.90
C GLN A 162 9.12 -6.31 10.73
N SER A 163 8.40 -6.07 11.82
CA SER A 163 6.94 -5.91 11.77
C SER A 163 6.53 -4.75 10.88
N ASN A 164 5.57 -4.96 9.99
CA ASN A 164 5.01 -3.92 9.12
C ASN A 164 4.27 -2.80 9.87
N GLU A 165 4.03 -2.97 11.18
CA GLU A 165 3.38 -1.97 12.04
C GLU A 165 4.38 -1.08 12.79
N THR A 166 5.64 -1.51 12.95
CA THR A 166 6.63 -0.80 13.78
C THR A 166 7.92 -0.48 13.05
N SER A 167 8.15 -1.08 11.89
CA SER A 167 9.37 -0.85 11.10
C SER A 167 9.26 0.41 10.24
N ASN A 168 10.38 1.11 10.14
CA ASN A 168 10.53 2.22 9.21
C ASN A 168 10.62 1.71 7.76
N GLY A 169 10.11 2.48 6.81
CA GLY A 169 10.15 2.14 5.38
C GLY A 169 8.80 2.18 4.70
N VAL A 170 8.83 2.42 3.40
CA VAL A 170 7.65 2.60 2.55
C VAL A 170 7.03 1.27 2.13
N PHE A 171 7.88 0.29 1.79
CA PHE A 171 7.49 -0.98 1.20
C PHE A 171 6.94 -1.96 2.22
N LEU A 172 6.11 -2.88 1.75
CA LEU A 172 5.57 -3.95 2.57
C LEU A 172 6.60 -5.07 2.71
N GLU A 173 6.92 -5.45 3.94
CA GLU A 173 7.77 -6.61 4.21
C GLU A 173 6.96 -7.90 4.09
N ARG A 174 7.53 -8.93 3.46
CA ARG A 174 6.96 -10.28 3.35
C ARG A 174 7.04 -11.03 4.69
N SER A 175 6.27 -10.59 5.66
CA SER A 175 6.22 -11.18 7.00
C SER A 175 5.10 -12.24 7.11
N GLN A 176 5.23 -13.14 8.08
CA GLN A 176 4.20 -14.15 8.35
C GLN A 176 2.86 -13.51 8.73
N SER A 177 2.88 -12.41 9.48
CA SER A 177 1.65 -11.69 9.85
C SER A 177 0.95 -11.10 8.62
N ALA A 178 1.70 -10.61 7.63
CA ALA A 178 1.12 -10.13 6.38
C ALA A 178 0.45 -11.26 5.59
N ARG A 179 1.10 -12.43 5.49
CA ARG A 179 0.50 -13.62 4.86
C ARG A 179 -0.76 -14.11 5.57
N LEU A 180 -0.76 -14.13 6.91
CA LEU A 180 -1.96 -14.51 7.68
C LEU A 180 -3.09 -13.50 7.52
N THR A 181 -2.75 -12.21 7.37
CA THR A 181 -3.74 -11.17 7.08
C THR A 181 -4.34 -11.37 5.69
N LEU A 182 -3.52 -11.66 4.68
CA LEU A 182 -3.98 -11.95 3.32
C LEU A 182 -4.88 -13.20 3.28
N GLN A 183 -4.45 -14.31 3.91
CA GLN A 183 -5.24 -15.53 3.99
C GLN A 183 -6.63 -15.26 4.56
N LYS A 184 -6.71 -14.54 5.68
CA LYS A 184 -8.00 -14.14 6.26
C LYS A 184 -8.78 -13.16 5.39
N ALA A 185 -8.11 -12.28 4.66
CA ALA A 185 -8.77 -11.32 3.77
C ALA A 185 -9.55 -12.04 2.66
N PHE A 186 -8.99 -13.11 2.09
CA PHE A 186 -9.68 -13.95 1.12
C PHE A 186 -10.96 -14.60 1.66
N GLU A 187 -11.00 -14.99 2.95
CA GLU A 187 -12.22 -15.51 3.59
C GLU A 187 -13.40 -14.50 3.55
N PHE A 188 -13.12 -13.21 3.34
CA PHE A 188 -14.11 -12.15 3.26
C PHE A 188 -14.39 -11.64 1.84
N VAL A 189 -13.76 -12.20 0.81
CA VAL A 189 -14.08 -11.93 -0.61
C VAL A 189 -15.14 -12.94 -1.07
N PRO A 190 -16.23 -12.54 -1.75
CA PRO A 190 -17.25 -13.47 -2.23
C PRO A 190 -16.67 -14.53 -3.18
N GLU A 191 -17.22 -15.76 -3.11
CA GLU A 191 -16.76 -16.93 -3.90
C GLU A 191 -16.81 -16.68 -5.43
N GLU A 192 -17.79 -15.92 -5.92
CA GLU A 192 -17.94 -15.59 -7.35
C GLU A 192 -16.71 -14.89 -7.96
N GLU A 193 -15.96 -14.11 -7.18
CA GLU A 193 -14.74 -13.42 -7.64
C GLU A 193 -13.48 -14.29 -7.48
N GLN A 194 -13.53 -15.29 -6.59
CA GLN A 194 -12.41 -16.23 -6.40
C GLN A 194 -12.30 -17.21 -7.57
N GLU A 195 -13.44 -17.68 -8.07
CA GLU A 195 -13.49 -18.58 -9.23
C GLU A 195 -12.97 -17.89 -10.50
N GLU A 196 -13.37 -16.65 -10.79
CA GLU A 196 -12.90 -15.90 -11.99
C GLU A 196 -11.37 -15.78 -12.05
N THR A 197 -10.72 -15.56 -10.89
CA THR A 197 -9.26 -15.47 -10.79
C THR A 197 -8.58 -16.83 -11.04
N GLU A 198 -9.17 -17.93 -10.53
CA GLU A 198 -8.67 -19.28 -10.77
C GLU A 198 -8.84 -19.72 -12.23
N VAL A 199 -9.93 -19.33 -12.91
CA VAL A 199 -10.12 -19.71 -14.34
C VAL A 199 -9.15 -18.96 -15.26
N GLU A 200 -8.83 -17.69 -14.97
CA GLU A 200 -7.86 -16.92 -15.77
C GLU A 200 -6.44 -17.51 -15.69
N GLU A 201 -5.95 -17.89 -14.50
CA GLU A 201 -4.63 -18.53 -14.34
C GLU A 201 -4.50 -19.89 -15.07
N VAL A 202 -5.59 -20.67 -15.13
CA VAL A 202 -5.59 -21.98 -15.81
C VAL A 202 -5.65 -21.80 -17.33
N THR A 203 -6.34 -20.77 -17.83
CA THR A 203 -6.44 -20.51 -19.27
C THR A 203 -5.16 -19.95 -19.91
N GLU A 204 -4.30 -19.27 -19.16
CA GLU A 204 -3.01 -18.77 -19.70
C GLU A 204 -1.94 -19.88 -19.84
N SER A 205 -2.15 -21.03 -19.17
CA SER A 205 -1.20 -22.16 -19.15
C SER A 205 -1.47 -23.25 -20.20
N GLU A 206 -2.59 -23.20 -20.93
CA GLU A 206 -2.99 -24.21 -21.93
C GLU A 206 -3.21 -23.62 -23.33
N ILE A 207 -2.21 -22.98 -23.94
CA ILE A 207 -2.18 -22.81 -25.40
C ILE A 207 -0.76 -23.04 -25.95
N THR A 208 -0.35 -24.30 -26.03
CA THR A 208 0.63 -24.75 -27.02
C THR A 208 0.22 -26.13 -27.51
N GLU A 209 0.35 -26.35 -28.83
CA GLU A 209 -0.09 -27.50 -29.65
C GLU A 209 -1.48 -27.25 -30.26
N GLU A 210 -1.73 -27.26 -31.57
CA GLU A 210 -1.06 -27.77 -32.77
C GLU A 210 -1.67 -27.02 -33.98
N GLU A 211 -0.95 -26.82 -35.08
CA GLU A 211 -1.29 -27.45 -36.36
C GLU A 211 -0.51 -26.89 -37.56
N THR A 212 -0.08 -27.86 -38.34
CA THR A 212 0.55 -27.84 -39.66
C THR A 212 -0.33 -27.21 -40.75
N SER A 213 0.29 -26.54 -41.73
CA SER A 213 -0.33 -26.41 -43.06
C SER A 213 0.68 -26.25 -44.22
N PRO A 214 0.31 -26.67 -45.45
CA PRO A 214 1.24 -26.98 -46.54
C PRO A 214 1.45 -25.84 -47.54
N GLU A 215 2.64 -25.82 -48.15
CA GLU A 215 3.09 -24.86 -49.16
C GLU A 215 2.38 -25.00 -50.52
N ARG A 216 1.92 -23.88 -51.07
CA ARG A 216 1.56 -23.72 -52.49
C ARG A 216 2.81 -23.41 -53.31
N GLN A 217 3.16 -24.28 -54.25
CA GLN A 217 4.11 -23.98 -55.33
C GLN A 217 3.38 -23.35 -56.52
N SER A 218 3.87 -22.20 -56.98
CA SER A 218 3.63 -21.71 -58.34
C SER A 218 4.92 -21.24 -58.98
N ASN A 219 5.19 -21.84 -60.14
CA ASN A 219 5.89 -21.33 -61.31
C ASN A 219 7.43 -21.34 -61.34
N VAL A 220 7.90 -22.35 -62.07
CA VAL A 220 9.16 -22.42 -62.80
C VAL A 220 9.16 -21.38 -63.92
N ALA A 221 10.17 -20.51 -63.93
CA ALA A 221 10.62 -19.79 -65.12
C ALA A 221 12.15 -19.83 -65.18
N ALA A 222 12.66 -20.61 -66.13
CA ALA A 222 14.06 -20.60 -66.54
C ALA A 222 14.27 -19.49 -67.59
N ASN A 223 15.27 -18.64 -67.41
CA ASN A 223 16.45 -18.59 -68.29
C ASN A 223 17.37 -17.39 -67.98
N GLN A 224 18.63 -17.75 -67.77
CA GLN A 224 19.85 -17.17 -68.37
C GLN A 224 20.00 -15.64 -68.42
N SER A 225 21.03 -15.10 -67.75
CA SER A 225 22.23 -14.53 -68.42
C SER A 225 23.18 -13.86 -67.41
N ILE A 226 24.36 -14.47 -67.27
CA ILE A 226 25.72 -13.89 -67.14
C ILE A 226 25.83 -12.38 -66.85
N SER A 227 26.45 -12.01 -65.72
CA SER A 227 27.76 -11.31 -65.70
C SER A 227 28.27 -11.00 -64.29
N SER A 228 29.55 -11.29 -64.13
CA SER A 228 30.51 -11.12 -63.03
C SER A 228 30.76 -9.70 -62.52
N ILE A 229 31.12 -9.59 -61.22
CA ILE A 229 32.17 -8.74 -60.56
C ILE A 229 31.90 -8.81 -59.03
N SER A 230 32.66 -9.55 -58.19
CA SER A 230 33.99 -9.31 -57.59
C SER A 230 34.13 -8.05 -56.73
N GLY A 231 34.41 -8.23 -55.42
CA GLY A 231 34.88 -7.20 -54.47
C GLY A 231 34.27 -7.37 -53.08
N GLN A 232 34.70 -8.34 -52.25
CA GLN A 232 35.77 -8.26 -51.24
C GLN A 232 35.68 -7.09 -50.24
N SER A 233 35.56 -7.47 -48.95
CA SER A 233 36.21 -6.93 -47.72
C SER A 233 36.05 -5.43 -47.39
N SER A 234 35.96 -4.94 -46.16
CA SER A 234 36.34 -5.45 -44.84
C SER A 234 35.87 -4.44 -43.77
N SER A 235 35.67 -4.96 -42.56
CA SER A 235 35.70 -4.29 -41.26
C SER A 235 36.65 -3.08 -41.15
N THR A 236 36.21 -2.02 -40.45
CA THR A 236 36.99 -1.27 -39.42
C THR A 236 36.08 -0.35 -38.58
N HIS A 237 36.02 -0.59 -37.27
CA HIS A 237 35.85 0.45 -36.22
C HIS A 237 37.19 1.22 -36.05
N PRO A 238 37.36 2.20 -35.12
CA PRO A 238 36.48 3.24 -34.53
C PRO A 238 37.17 4.63 -34.57
N LEU A 239 36.52 5.72 -34.14
CA LEU A 239 37.22 6.78 -33.37
C LEU A 239 36.28 7.75 -32.65
N SER A 240 36.63 8.00 -31.39
CA SER A 240 36.15 9.03 -30.48
C SER A 240 36.41 10.45 -30.97
N THR A 241 35.67 11.42 -30.45
CA THR A 241 36.21 12.77 -30.23
C THR A 241 35.85 13.20 -28.82
N ASP A 242 36.91 13.61 -28.16
CA ASP A 242 37.09 14.05 -26.78
C ASP A 242 36.97 15.59 -26.72
N GLN A 243 37.05 16.11 -25.50
CA GLN A 243 37.31 17.50 -25.08
C GLN A 243 36.09 18.42 -24.86
N SER A 244 36.00 19.19 -23.78
CA SER A 244 36.75 19.33 -22.51
C SER A 244 36.17 20.56 -21.77
N LEU A 245 36.05 20.51 -20.43
CA LEU A 245 36.58 21.49 -19.44
C LEU A 245 36.10 22.97 -19.51
N ASP A 246 35.80 23.74 -18.47
CA ASP A 246 36.31 23.94 -17.10
C ASP A 246 35.22 24.69 -16.26
N ASP A 247 34.98 24.33 -14.99
CA ASP A 247 35.41 24.99 -13.73
C ASP A 247 34.63 26.27 -13.32
N ASP A 248 34.05 26.26 -12.11
CA ASP A 248 34.57 27.03 -10.95
C ASP A 248 33.56 27.08 -9.77
N ASP A 249 34.01 26.54 -8.65
CA ASP A 249 33.55 26.72 -7.27
C ASP A 249 34.51 27.70 -6.58
N PRO A 250 34.02 28.63 -5.73
CA PRO A 250 34.75 28.82 -4.47
C PRO A 250 33.88 29.12 -3.23
N SER A 251 34.03 28.24 -2.23
CA SER A 251 34.46 28.46 -0.83
C SER A 251 33.84 29.56 0.08
N LEU A 252 33.33 29.08 1.22
CA LEU A 252 33.55 29.49 2.64
C LEU A 252 34.29 30.81 2.94
N ASP A 253 33.72 31.68 3.82
CA ASP A 253 34.25 31.94 5.20
C ASP A 253 33.38 32.90 6.07
N ASP A 254 33.36 32.59 7.38
CA ASP A 254 33.21 33.38 8.63
C ASP A 254 32.35 34.67 8.78
N THR A 255 31.53 34.76 9.85
CA THR A 255 31.88 35.40 11.17
C THR A 255 30.62 35.76 11.99
N GLU A 256 30.72 35.55 13.32
CA GLU A 256 29.82 35.90 14.41
C GLU A 256 29.27 37.35 14.45
N LYS A 257 28.08 37.52 15.04
CA LYS A 257 27.83 38.58 16.04
C LYS A 257 26.65 38.24 16.97
N GLN A 258 26.97 38.22 18.26
CA GLN A 258 26.06 38.25 19.41
C GLN A 258 25.37 39.62 19.50
N ASP A 259 24.09 39.63 19.88
CA ASP A 259 23.52 40.75 20.63
C ASP A 259 22.83 40.19 21.89
N ASN A 260 23.41 40.56 23.03
CA ASN A 260 22.82 40.49 24.36
C ASN A 260 21.81 41.64 24.49
N GLU A 261 20.60 41.37 24.97
CA GLU A 261 19.93 42.34 25.84
C GLU A 261 19.27 41.66 27.04
N VAL A 262 19.62 42.23 28.18
CA VAL A 262 19.33 41.87 29.56
C VAL A 262 18.05 42.59 29.98
N ASN A 263 17.08 41.91 30.61
CA ASN A 263 16.81 42.12 32.04
C ASN A 263 15.73 41.16 32.58
N PRO A 264 15.94 40.56 33.77
CA PRO A 264 14.91 39.93 34.57
C PRO A 264 14.33 40.92 35.59
N GLU A 265 13.04 40.83 35.90
CA GLU A 265 12.53 41.28 37.20
C GLU A 265 11.92 40.09 37.95
N LYS A 266 12.44 39.91 39.16
CA LYS A 266 11.99 38.99 40.20
C LYS A 266 10.81 39.59 40.97
N SER A 267 9.91 38.71 41.34
CA SER A 267 9.31 38.51 42.68
C SER A 267 9.23 39.69 43.66
N ASP A 268 8.01 39.99 44.10
CA ASP A 268 7.54 39.71 45.48
C ASP A 268 6.01 39.48 45.48
#